data_AF-A0A7Y3PH16-F1
#
_entry.id   AF-A0A7Y3PH16-F1
#
_cell.length_a   1.000
_cell.length_b   1.000
_cell.length_c   1.000
_cell.angle_alpha   90.00
_cell.angle_beta   90.00
_cell.angle_gamma   90.00
#
_symmetry.space_group_name_H-M   'P 1'
#
loop_
_entity.id
_entity.type
_entity.pdbx_description
1 polymer ?
#
loop_
_entity_poly.entity_id
_entity_poly.type
_entity_poly.pdbx_seq_one_letter_code
_entity_poly.pdbx_strand_id
1 'polypeptide(L)'
;MTQVDYDSLIPNNVNLKEDRRLQRALESWQPKFIEWWKTLGPVAFQDNEVYLRTAVSVSQEGWANFGYVKMPEYRWGIFLTDPLAGKKISFGDHKGEDVWQEVPGEYRSDLRRLIVVQGDTEPASVEQQRQLCQSAPSLYDMRNLFQVNVEEGRHLWAMIYLLHGYFGRDGREEADELLQRHSGAQDNPRILGAFNEPVTDWLSFYFFTYFTDRDGKFQLASLKESAFDPLARTCEFMLKEEAHHMFVGATGIGRVVQRTVELMKEHDTDDVSKFGGINISTLQRYLNLHYTLSLDLFGAETST
;
A
#
# COMPACT_ATOMS: atom_id res chain seq x y z
N MET A 1 25.60 3.27 0.45
CA MET A 1 24.35 3.96 0.78
C MET A 1 24.08 4.98 -0.28
N THR A 2 22.98 4.80 -1.01
CA THR A 2 22.55 5.75 -2.04
C THR A 2 21.97 6.99 -1.37
N GLN A 3 22.47 8.18 -1.72
CA GLN A 3 21.98 9.45 -1.17
C GLN A 3 20.58 9.74 -1.71
N VAL A 4 19.64 10.11 -0.84
CA VAL A 4 18.30 10.57 -1.24
C VAL A 4 18.38 12.02 -1.70
N ASP A 5 17.85 12.30 -2.90
CA ASP A 5 17.51 13.66 -3.33
C ASP A 5 16.12 13.98 -2.76
N TYR A 6 16.08 14.79 -1.71
CA TYR A 6 14.83 15.18 -1.05
C TYR A 6 14.33 16.56 -1.49
N ASP A 7 15.16 17.34 -2.19
CA ASP A 7 14.84 18.69 -2.64
C ASP A 7 14.10 18.67 -4.00
N SER A 8 14.17 17.57 -4.74
CA SER A 8 13.42 17.36 -5.99
C SER A 8 11.91 17.35 -5.78
N LEU A 9 11.11 17.64 -6.81
CA LEU A 9 9.65 17.57 -6.72
C LEU A 9 9.16 16.20 -6.23
N ILE A 10 9.82 15.13 -6.70
CA ILE A 10 9.60 13.74 -6.30
C ILE A 10 10.87 13.26 -5.58
N PRO A 11 10.87 13.16 -4.24
CA PRO A 11 12.01 12.65 -3.49
C PRO A 11 12.40 11.25 -3.93
N ASN A 12 13.70 10.96 -4.09
CA ASN A 12 14.10 9.64 -4.58
C ASN A 12 15.56 9.27 -4.29
N ASN A 13 15.89 7.98 -4.39
CA ASN A 13 17.26 7.47 -4.38
C ASN A 13 17.64 6.70 -5.67
N VAL A 14 16.96 7.01 -6.78
CA VAL A 14 17.17 6.32 -8.08
C VAL A 14 17.81 7.23 -9.13
N ASN A 15 18.41 8.34 -8.68
CA ASN A 15 19.03 9.36 -9.54
C ASN A 15 18.08 9.89 -10.63
N LEU A 16 16.82 10.15 -10.28
CA LEU A 16 15.79 10.55 -11.26
C LEU A 16 16.20 11.78 -12.10
N LYS A 17 16.98 12.71 -11.53
CA LYS A 17 17.51 13.90 -12.21
C LYS A 17 18.43 13.60 -13.41
N GLU A 18 19.05 12.41 -13.43
CA GLU A 18 19.95 12.00 -14.51
C GLU A 18 19.16 11.47 -15.72
N ASP A 19 17.98 10.89 -15.49
CA ASP A 19 17.03 10.53 -16.54
C ASP A 19 15.94 11.60 -16.70
N ARG A 20 16.28 12.67 -17.44
CA ARG A 20 15.35 13.78 -17.72
C ARG A 20 14.07 13.35 -18.43
N ARG A 21 14.09 12.23 -19.17
CA ARG A 21 12.90 11.74 -19.87
C ARG A 21 11.94 11.11 -18.88
N LEU A 22 12.44 10.22 -18.01
CA LEU A 22 11.65 9.59 -16.95
C LEU A 22 11.14 10.63 -15.95
N GLN A 23 12.00 11.56 -15.52
CA GLN A 23 11.63 12.66 -14.63
C GLN A 23 10.42 13.42 -15.17
N ARG A 24 10.49 13.92 -16.41
CA ARG A 24 9.38 14.65 -17.04
C ARG A 24 8.10 13.83 -17.14
N ALA A 25 8.22 12.53 -17.44
CA ALA A 25 7.05 11.65 -17.52
C ALA A 25 6.35 11.52 -16.17
N LEU A 26 7.11 11.31 -15.09
CA LEU A 26 6.57 11.22 -13.73
C LEU A 26 6.02 12.57 -13.23
N GLU A 27 6.73 13.66 -13.48
CA GLU A 27 6.26 15.02 -13.15
C GLU A 27 4.99 15.40 -13.94
N SER A 28 4.78 14.84 -15.14
CA SER A 28 3.53 15.02 -15.90
C SER A 28 2.36 14.19 -15.38
N TRP A 29 2.65 13.07 -14.71
CA TRP A 29 1.65 12.21 -14.09
C TRP A 29 1.27 12.70 -12.68
N GLN A 30 2.20 13.36 -11.97
CA GLN A 30 1.99 13.87 -10.61
C GLN A 30 0.70 14.70 -10.44
N PRO A 31 0.33 15.66 -11.32
CA PRO A 31 -0.89 16.42 -11.14
C PRO A 31 -2.15 15.56 -11.22
N LYS A 32 -2.14 14.50 -12.06
CA LYS A 32 -3.26 13.54 -12.15
C LYS A 32 -3.41 12.76 -10.85
N PHE A 33 -2.30 12.31 -10.27
CA PHE A 33 -2.29 11.65 -8.96
C PHE A 33 -2.82 12.57 -7.86
N ILE A 34 -2.39 13.83 -7.82
CA ILE A 34 -2.88 14.80 -6.83
C ILE A 34 -4.37 15.08 -6.99
N GLU A 35 -4.88 15.13 -8.22
CA GLU A 35 -6.31 15.28 -8.48
C GLU A 35 -7.10 14.04 -8.03
N TRP A 36 -6.58 12.84 -8.31
CA TRP A 36 -7.13 11.59 -7.78
C TRP A 36 -7.13 11.60 -6.25
N TRP A 37 -6.03 11.99 -5.60
CA TRP A 37 -5.94 12.06 -4.14
C TRP A 37 -6.98 13.02 -3.55
N LYS A 38 -7.12 14.21 -4.12
CA LYS A 38 -8.11 15.19 -3.67
C LYS A 38 -9.55 14.67 -3.81
N THR A 39 -9.81 13.94 -4.89
CA THR A 39 -11.16 13.45 -5.22
C THR A 39 -11.52 12.16 -4.47
N LEU A 40 -10.58 11.23 -4.31
CA LEU A 40 -10.81 9.85 -3.87
C LEU A 40 -10.00 9.44 -2.64
N GLY A 41 -9.07 10.27 -2.18
CA GLY A 41 -8.47 10.18 -0.85
C GLY A 41 -9.45 10.54 0.29
N PRO A 42 -8.95 10.71 1.52
CA PRO A 42 -9.77 10.98 2.70
C PRO A 42 -10.76 12.13 2.50
N VAL A 43 -12.05 11.92 2.80
CA VAL A 43 -13.10 12.89 2.44
C VAL A 43 -13.07 14.19 3.24
N ALA A 44 -12.37 14.20 4.37
CA ALA A 44 -12.23 15.35 5.25
C ALA A 44 -10.79 15.45 5.76
N PHE A 45 -10.44 16.65 6.23
CA PHE A 45 -9.16 16.95 6.89
C PHE A 45 -7.91 16.85 6.00
N GLN A 46 -8.05 16.80 4.67
CA GLN A 46 -6.90 16.78 3.76
C GLN A 46 -6.00 18.02 3.91
N ASP A 47 -6.59 19.20 4.14
CA ASP A 47 -5.87 20.46 4.32
C ASP A 47 -5.44 20.73 5.77
N ASN A 48 -5.71 19.80 6.69
CA ASN A 48 -5.26 19.90 8.08
C ASN A 48 -3.80 19.46 8.18
N GLU A 49 -3.08 20.04 9.14
CA GLU A 49 -1.76 19.55 9.52
C GLU A 49 -1.88 18.22 10.27
N VAL A 50 -1.40 17.14 9.66
CA VAL A 50 -1.39 15.79 10.23
C VAL A 50 0.04 15.40 10.58
N TYR A 51 0.25 14.85 11.77
CA TYR A 51 1.56 14.35 12.19
C TYR A 51 1.86 12.99 11.54
N LEU A 52 2.56 13.03 10.41
CA LEU A 52 2.85 11.88 9.57
C LEU A 52 4.36 11.58 9.54
N ARG A 53 4.67 10.30 9.37
CA ARG A 53 5.98 9.81 8.97
C ARG A 53 6.12 10.00 7.46
N THR A 54 7.28 10.48 7.02
CA THR A 54 7.69 10.54 5.63
C THR A 54 9.06 9.90 5.47
N ALA A 55 9.21 9.07 4.43
CA ALA A 55 10.49 8.45 4.09
C ALA A 55 11.48 9.49 3.54
N VAL A 56 12.64 9.62 4.19
CA VAL A 56 13.75 10.52 3.75
C VAL A 56 15.05 9.76 3.48
N SER A 57 15.10 8.45 3.78
CA SER A 57 16.24 7.57 3.58
C SER A 57 15.78 6.12 3.39
N VAL A 58 16.65 5.28 2.82
CA VAL A 58 16.45 3.81 2.72
C VAL A 58 17.22 3.02 3.78
N SER A 59 18.11 3.66 4.54
CA SER A 59 18.85 3.06 5.66
C SER A 59 17.94 2.75 6.86
N GLN A 60 18.36 1.82 7.73
CA GLN A 60 17.67 1.57 8.99
C GLN A 60 17.66 2.82 9.89
N GLU A 61 18.74 3.59 9.87
CA GLU A 61 18.86 4.87 10.55
C GLU A 61 18.32 5.99 9.66
N GLY A 62 17.26 6.69 10.10
CA GLY A 62 16.79 7.91 9.44
C GLY A 62 15.80 7.73 8.30
N TRP A 63 15.22 6.55 8.07
CA TRP A 63 14.13 6.44 7.08
C TRP A 63 12.85 7.15 7.56
N ALA A 64 12.53 7.09 8.85
CA ALA A 64 11.31 7.65 9.42
C ALA A 64 11.52 9.09 9.92
N ASN A 65 11.13 10.09 9.13
CA ASN A 65 11.07 11.49 9.57
C ASN A 65 9.62 11.84 9.91
N PHE A 66 9.35 12.38 11.11
CA PHE A 66 8.01 12.76 11.51
C PHE A 66 7.83 14.27 11.53
N GLY A 67 6.72 14.74 10.98
CA GLY A 67 6.38 16.16 10.96
C GLY A 67 4.90 16.39 10.68
N TYR A 68 4.47 17.62 10.92
CA TYR A 68 3.15 18.06 10.50
C TYR A 68 3.18 18.40 9.01
N VAL A 69 2.24 17.86 8.25
CA VAL A 69 2.10 18.11 6.82
C VAL A 69 0.62 18.01 6.42
N LYS A 70 0.21 18.79 5.43
CA LYS A 70 -1.09 18.59 4.78
C LYS A 70 -0.97 17.43 3.82
N MET A 71 -1.93 16.51 3.80
CA MET A 71 -1.79 15.28 3.01
C MET A 71 -1.54 15.54 1.51
N PRO A 72 -2.20 16.51 0.83
CA PRO A 72 -1.88 16.84 -0.56
C PRO A 72 -0.45 17.38 -0.80
N GLU A 73 0.23 17.82 0.25
CA GLU A 73 1.62 18.30 0.25
C GLU A 73 2.60 17.21 0.69
N TYR A 74 2.11 15.99 0.99
CA TYR A 74 2.95 14.86 1.37
C TYR A 74 4.01 14.59 0.30
N ARG A 75 5.23 14.29 0.74
CA ARG A 75 6.38 14.14 -0.13
C ARG A 75 6.48 12.69 -0.62
N TRP A 76 5.54 12.29 -1.47
CA TRP A 76 5.53 10.96 -2.11
C TRP A 76 6.79 10.76 -2.95
N GLY A 77 7.62 9.80 -2.54
CA GLY A 77 8.91 9.54 -3.13
C GLY A 77 9.09 8.11 -3.64
N ILE A 78 10.17 7.92 -4.41
CA ILE A 78 10.57 6.66 -5.03
C ILE A 78 11.82 6.14 -4.32
N PHE A 79 11.66 5.05 -3.58
CA PHE A 79 12.70 4.48 -2.73
C PHE A 79 12.89 2.99 -3.01
N LEU A 80 14.09 2.63 -3.43
CA LEU A 80 14.52 1.24 -3.62
C LEU A 80 15.61 0.91 -2.60
N THR A 81 15.66 -0.32 -2.09
CA THR A 81 16.82 -0.75 -1.30
C THR A 81 18.12 -0.67 -2.11
N ASP A 82 19.26 -0.57 -1.42
CA ASP A 82 20.56 -0.48 -2.10
C ASP A 82 20.82 -1.77 -2.92
N PRO A 83 21.38 -1.66 -4.14
CA PRO A 83 21.70 -2.84 -4.93
C PRO A 83 22.81 -3.66 -4.27
N LEU A 84 22.69 -4.99 -4.34
CA LEU A 84 23.70 -5.92 -3.87
C LEU A 84 24.64 -6.30 -5.01
N ALA A 85 25.93 -5.96 -4.87
CA ALA A 85 26.94 -6.30 -5.87
C ALA A 85 27.04 -7.82 -6.08
N GLY A 86 26.95 -8.27 -7.32
CA GLY A 86 27.00 -9.69 -7.68
C GLY A 86 25.76 -10.50 -7.26
N LYS A 87 24.61 -9.85 -7.02
CA LYS A 87 23.34 -10.54 -6.75
C LYS A 87 22.99 -11.47 -7.91
N LYS A 88 22.65 -12.72 -7.57
CA LYS A 88 22.26 -13.77 -8.52
C LYS A 88 20.79 -14.13 -8.35
N ILE A 89 20.18 -14.58 -9.44
CA ILE A 89 18.82 -15.15 -9.44
C ILE A 89 18.83 -16.42 -8.58
N SER A 90 17.90 -16.53 -7.63
CA SER A 90 17.92 -17.56 -6.58
C SER A 90 17.09 -18.81 -6.88
N PHE A 91 16.20 -18.77 -7.88
CA PHE A 91 15.28 -19.86 -8.24
C PHE A 91 14.95 -19.90 -9.75
N GLY A 92 14.23 -20.94 -10.17
CA GLY A 92 13.73 -21.11 -11.53
C GLY A 92 14.82 -21.48 -12.55
N ASP A 93 14.48 -21.35 -13.83
CA ASP A 93 15.32 -21.79 -14.95
C ASP A 93 16.62 -20.98 -15.06
N HIS A 94 16.59 -19.71 -14.66
CA HIS A 94 17.74 -18.79 -14.68
C HIS A 94 18.56 -18.78 -13.38
N LYS A 95 18.37 -19.76 -12.49
CA LYS A 95 19.06 -19.80 -11.20
C LYS A 95 20.59 -19.77 -11.38
N GLY A 96 21.22 -18.83 -10.68
CA GLY A 96 22.68 -18.63 -10.71
C GLY A 96 23.16 -17.59 -11.74
N GLU A 97 22.29 -17.15 -12.65
CA GLU A 97 22.56 -16.00 -13.53
C GLU A 97 22.52 -14.67 -12.75
N ASP A 98 23.06 -13.61 -13.37
CA ASP A 98 22.93 -12.26 -12.82
C ASP A 98 21.48 -11.78 -12.84
N VAL A 99 21.07 -11.06 -11.80
CA VAL A 99 19.75 -10.42 -11.77
C VAL A 99 19.62 -9.38 -12.88
N TRP A 100 18.41 -9.22 -13.39
CA TRP A 100 18.12 -8.31 -14.50
C TRP A 100 17.89 -6.89 -14.00
N GLN A 101 18.59 -5.94 -14.61
CA GLN A 101 18.35 -4.51 -14.40
C GLN A 101 17.35 -3.93 -15.41
N GLU A 102 17.13 -4.64 -16.51
CA GLU A 102 16.15 -4.35 -17.56
C GLU A 102 15.24 -5.57 -17.75
N VAL A 103 14.02 -5.34 -18.20
CA VAL A 103 13.04 -6.43 -18.38
C VAL A 103 13.36 -7.22 -19.65
N PRO A 104 13.65 -8.54 -19.57
CA PRO A 104 13.82 -9.37 -20.77
C PRO A 104 12.55 -9.36 -21.61
N GLY A 105 12.71 -9.29 -22.94
CA GLY A 105 11.58 -9.14 -23.87
C GLY A 105 10.53 -10.23 -23.74
N GLU A 106 10.94 -11.47 -23.48
CA GLU A 106 10.06 -12.62 -23.31
C GLU A 106 9.16 -12.54 -22.06
N TYR A 107 9.60 -11.88 -20.99
CA TYR A 107 8.85 -11.75 -19.73
C TYR A 107 8.12 -10.41 -19.59
N ARG A 108 8.19 -9.55 -20.63
CA ARG A 108 7.73 -8.15 -20.54
C ARG A 108 6.24 -8.02 -20.25
N SER A 109 5.38 -8.82 -20.88
CA SER A 109 3.94 -8.77 -20.63
C SER A 109 3.58 -9.24 -19.22
N ASP A 110 4.21 -10.33 -18.76
CA ASP A 110 3.90 -10.92 -17.46
C ASP A 110 4.38 -10.07 -16.31
N LEU A 111 5.61 -9.54 -16.38
CA LEU A 111 6.10 -8.60 -15.37
C LEU A 111 5.29 -7.31 -15.34
N ARG A 112 4.84 -6.80 -16.49
CA ARG A 112 3.95 -5.65 -16.53
C ARG A 112 2.64 -5.95 -15.80
N ARG A 113 2.01 -7.07 -16.12
CA ARG A 113 0.75 -7.50 -15.50
C ARG A 113 0.89 -7.63 -13.98
N LEU A 114 1.96 -8.25 -13.48
CA LEU A 114 2.22 -8.38 -12.05
C LEU A 114 2.35 -7.01 -11.35
N ILE A 115 3.11 -6.09 -11.95
CA ILE A 115 3.30 -4.73 -11.42
C ILE A 115 1.98 -3.95 -11.41
N VAL A 116 1.17 -4.08 -12.47
CA VAL A 116 -0.14 -3.42 -12.55
C VAL A 116 -1.11 -3.98 -11.52
N VAL A 117 -1.19 -5.31 -11.37
CA VAL A 117 -2.09 -5.92 -10.40
C VAL A 117 -1.73 -5.51 -8.98
N GLN A 118 -0.44 -5.55 -8.60
CA GLN A 118 0.02 -5.02 -7.32
C GLN A 118 -0.35 -3.54 -7.17
N GLY A 119 0.03 -2.72 -8.17
CA GLY A 119 -0.20 -1.27 -8.15
C GLY A 119 -1.67 -0.86 -8.11
N ASP A 120 -2.60 -1.71 -8.55
CA ASP A 120 -4.04 -1.43 -8.53
C ASP A 120 -4.65 -1.55 -7.14
N THR A 121 -4.05 -2.38 -6.27
CA THR A 121 -4.52 -2.56 -4.89
C THR A 121 -4.27 -1.34 -3.99
N GLU A 122 -3.21 -0.59 -4.28
CA GLU A 122 -2.75 0.52 -3.46
C GLU A 122 -3.75 1.71 -3.46
N PRO A 123 -4.20 2.25 -4.61
CA PRO A 123 -5.24 3.26 -4.61
C PRO A 123 -6.63 2.69 -4.27
N ALA A 124 -6.87 1.39 -4.47
CA ALA A 124 -8.12 0.77 -4.09
C ALA A 124 -8.35 0.82 -2.57
N SER A 125 -7.32 0.52 -1.78
CA SER A 125 -7.42 0.57 -0.31
C SER A 125 -7.72 1.99 0.17
N VAL A 126 -7.10 3.01 -0.42
CA VAL A 126 -7.40 4.43 -0.13
C VAL A 126 -8.85 4.76 -0.45
N GLU A 127 -9.35 4.34 -1.61
CA GLU A 127 -10.73 4.54 -2.05
C GLU A 127 -11.74 3.86 -1.12
N GLN A 128 -11.47 2.63 -0.68
CA GLN A 128 -12.32 1.88 0.25
C GLN A 128 -12.42 2.57 1.62
N GLN A 129 -11.32 3.18 2.07
CA GLN A 129 -11.16 3.67 3.45
C GLN A 129 -11.50 5.16 3.61
N ARG A 130 -11.69 5.89 2.51
CA ARG A 130 -11.78 7.36 2.48
C ARG A 130 -12.79 8.01 3.43
N GLN A 131 -13.89 7.33 3.76
CA GLN A 131 -14.96 7.85 4.62
C GLN A 131 -14.67 7.71 6.12
N LEU A 132 -13.75 6.82 6.51
CA LEU A 132 -13.52 6.43 7.91
C LEU A 132 -13.05 7.60 8.79
N CYS A 133 -12.43 8.63 8.21
CA CYS A 133 -12.00 9.81 8.94
C CYS A 133 -13.16 10.58 9.60
N GLN A 134 -14.40 10.43 9.12
CA GLN A 134 -15.58 11.08 9.70
C GLN A 134 -16.05 10.45 11.01
N SER A 135 -15.64 9.21 11.28
CA SER A 135 -16.09 8.42 12.44
C SER A 135 -14.91 7.91 13.28
N ALA A 136 -13.75 8.58 13.17
CA ALA A 136 -12.54 8.14 13.85
C ALA A 136 -12.75 8.05 15.38
N PRO A 137 -12.43 6.90 16.02
CA PRO A 137 -12.65 6.73 17.45
C PRO A 137 -11.67 7.54 18.30
N SER A 138 -10.59 8.06 17.72
CA SER A 138 -9.67 8.99 18.34
C SER A 138 -8.80 9.70 17.29
N LEU A 139 -8.10 10.77 17.70
CA LEU A 139 -7.07 11.40 16.86
C LEU A 139 -5.89 10.46 16.57
N TYR A 140 -5.58 9.54 17.48
CA TYR A 140 -4.55 8.52 17.27
C TYR A 140 -4.93 7.59 16.12
N ASP A 141 -6.17 7.12 16.12
CA ASP A 141 -6.69 6.22 15.08
C ASP A 141 -6.83 6.95 13.74
N MET A 142 -7.31 8.20 13.76
CA MET A 142 -7.36 9.04 12.55
C MET A 142 -5.98 9.28 11.95
N ARG A 143 -4.96 9.57 12.77
CA ARG A 143 -3.57 9.72 12.31
C ARG A 143 -3.03 8.43 11.71
N ASN A 144 -3.35 7.27 12.28
CA ASN A 144 -2.93 5.98 11.74
C ASN A 144 -3.62 5.65 10.41
N LEU A 145 -4.92 5.92 10.28
CA LEU A 145 -5.63 5.83 9.00
C LEU A 145 -4.94 6.68 7.93
N PHE A 146 -4.66 7.95 8.24
CA PHE A 146 -3.97 8.85 7.31
C PHE A 146 -2.55 8.40 6.99
N GLN A 147 -1.82 7.83 7.96
CA GLN A 147 -0.50 7.24 7.71
C GLN A 147 -0.57 6.09 6.71
N VAL A 148 -1.51 5.15 6.90
CA VAL A 148 -1.76 4.06 5.94
C VAL A 148 -2.08 4.66 4.58
N ASN A 149 -3.04 5.58 4.48
CA ASN A 149 -3.45 6.13 3.19
C ASN A 149 -2.31 6.80 2.41
N VAL A 150 -1.44 7.59 3.06
CA VAL A 150 -0.31 8.21 2.34
C VAL A 150 0.78 7.21 1.97
N GLU A 151 0.95 6.13 2.74
CA GLU A 151 1.87 5.03 2.43
C GLU A 151 1.37 4.20 1.26
N GLU A 152 0.07 3.86 1.20
CA GLU A 152 -0.54 3.22 0.02
C GLU A 152 -0.48 4.13 -1.21
N GLY A 153 -0.68 5.44 -1.04
CA GLY A 153 -0.42 6.41 -2.10
C GLY A 153 1.03 6.35 -2.61
N ARG A 154 2.01 6.13 -1.72
CA ARG A 154 3.43 5.97 -2.08
C ARG A 154 3.70 4.62 -2.75
N HIS A 155 3.00 3.56 -2.35
CA HIS A 155 3.07 2.25 -3.00
C HIS A 155 2.65 2.33 -4.46
N LEU A 156 1.58 3.07 -4.77
CA LEU A 156 1.20 3.38 -6.16
C LEU A 156 2.36 4.07 -6.90
N TRP A 157 2.96 5.13 -6.33
CA TRP A 157 4.12 5.80 -6.92
C TRP A 157 5.28 4.85 -7.22
N ALA A 158 5.50 3.84 -6.37
CA ALA A 158 6.54 2.85 -6.55
C ALA A 158 6.30 1.98 -7.80
N MET A 159 5.06 1.52 -8.01
CA MET A 159 4.70 0.74 -9.21
C MET A 159 4.69 1.61 -10.46
N ILE A 160 4.22 2.86 -10.37
CA ILE A 160 4.20 3.82 -11.49
C ILE A 160 5.62 4.15 -11.95
N TYR A 161 6.57 4.28 -11.03
CA TYR A 161 7.99 4.42 -11.36
C TYR A 161 8.49 3.24 -12.20
N LEU A 162 8.20 2.01 -11.79
CA LEU A 162 8.63 0.82 -12.54
C LEU A 162 7.98 0.77 -13.93
N LEU A 163 6.68 1.08 -14.02
CA LEU A 163 5.95 1.14 -15.29
C LEU A 163 6.56 2.18 -16.25
N HIS A 164 6.79 3.40 -15.78
CA HIS A 164 7.38 4.46 -16.58
C HIS A 164 8.84 4.17 -16.97
N GLY A 165 9.63 3.65 -16.02
CA GLY A 165 11.06 3.41 -16.18
C GLY A 165 11.38 2.27 -17.15
N TYR A 166 10.61 1.18 -17.08
CA TYR A 166 10.99 -0.08 -17.74
C TYR A 166 9.99 -0.56 -18.80
N PHE A 167 8.74 -0.07 -18.78
CA PHE A 167 7.68 -0.56 -19.67
C PHE A 167 7.31 0.40 -20.81
N GLY A 168 8.01 1.52 -20.94
CA GLY A 168 7.95 2.36 -22.14
C GLY A 168 6.58 3.00 -22.34
N ARG A 169 5.97 2.85 -23.54
CA ARG A 169 4.65 3.43 -23.83
C ARG A 169 3.55 2.74 -23.04
N ASP A 170 3.50 1.42 -23.12
CA ASP A 170 2.48 0.62 -22.44
C ASP A 170 2.49 0.88 -20.94
N GLY A 171 3.68 1.01 -20.32
CA GLY A 171 3.77 1.37 -18.91
C GLY A 171 3.13 2.73 -18.55
N ARG A 172 3.20 3.73 -19.43
CA ARG A 172 2.52 5.01 -19.21
C ARG A 172 1.00 4.92 -19.38
N GLU A 173 0.54 4.05 -20.29
CA GLU A 173 -0.88 3.81 -20.49
C GLU A 173 -1.47 3.08 -19.26
N GLU A 174 -0.80 2.03 -18.77
CA GLU A 174 -1.17 1.33 -17.53
C GLU A 174 -1.19 2.27 -16.31
N ALA A 175 -0.21 3.17 -16.22
CA ALA A 175 -0.13 4.17 -15.16
C ALA A 175 -1.30 5.17 -15.16
N ASP A 176 -1.80 5.54 -16.34
CA ASP A 176 -2.99 6.37 -16.46
C ASP A 176 -4.26 5.57 -16.16
N GLU A 177 -4.34 4.31 -16.58
CA GLU A 177 -5.48 3.43 -16.29
C GLU A 177 -5.64 3.10 -14.80
N LEU A 178 -4.53 3.00 -14.06
CA LEU A 178 -4.54 2.78 -12.60
C LEU A 178 -5.28 3.90 -11.84
N LEU A 179 -5.37 5.11 -12.40
CA LEU A 179 -6.15 6.22 -11.83
C LEU A 179 -7.59 6.28 -12.37
N GLN A 180 -7.93 5.50 -13.39
CA GLN A 180 -9.27 5.46 -14.01
C GLN A 180 -10.15 4.33 -13.47
N ARG A 181 -9.54 3.28 -12.91
CA ARG A 181 -10.25 2.24 -12.16
C ARG A 181 -10.59 2.74 -10.76
N HIS A 182 -11.77 2.39 -10.26
CA HIS A 182 -12.23 2.82 -8.93
C HIS A 182 -12.90 1.66 -8.18
N SER A 183 -12.63 1.56 -6.88
CA SER A 183 -13.20 0.54 -6.00
C SER A 183 -14.73 0.59 -6.05
N GLY A 184 -15.35 -0.53 -6.43
CA GLY A 184 -16.80 -0.70 -6.47
C GLY A 184 -17.50 0.00 -7.65
N ALA A 185 -16.76 0.56 -8.61
CA ALA A 185 -17.36 1.16 -9.80
C ALA A 185 -17.95 0.12 -10.75
N GLN A 186 -19.09 0.43 -11.36
CA GLN A 186 -19.80 -0.48 -12.26
C GLN A 186 -19.02 -0.74 -13.57
N ASP A 187 -18.50 0.31 -14.18
CA ASP A 187 -17.90 0.23 -15.52
C ASP A 187 -16.40 -0.05 -15.46
N ASN A 188 -15.68 0.56 -14.51
CA ASN A 188 -14.24 0.44 -14.34
C ASN A 188 -13.86 0.06 -12.89
N PRO A 189 -14.22 -1.13 -12.39
CA PRO A 189 -13.85 -1.57 -11.05
C PRO A 189 -12.33 -1.79 -10.90
N ARG A 190 -11.88 -1.93 -9.66
CA ARG A 190 -10.54 -2.45 -9.35
C ARG A 190 -10.42 -3.91 -9.79
N ILE A 191 -9.20 -4.39 -10.02
CA ILE A 191 -8.93 -5.69 -10.64
C ILE A 191 -9.36 -6.85 -9.73
N LEU A 192 -9.08 -6.74 -8.43
CA LEU A 192 -9.29 -7.82 -7.47
C LEU A 192 -10.60 -7.60 -6.67
N GLY A 193 -11.36 -8.67 -6.47
CA GLY A 193 -12.69 -8.63 -5.84
C GLY A 193 -12.67 -7.99 -4.44
N ALA A 194 -11.76 -8.43 -3.55
CA ALA A 194 -11.69 -7.90 -2.18
C ALA A 194 -11.39 -6.39 -2.12
N PHE A 195 -10.77 -5.83 -3.16
CA PHE A 195 -10.47 -4.40 -3.31
C PHE A 195 -11.61 -3.60 -3.95
N ASN A 196 -12.76 -4.24 -4.21
CA ASN A 196 -14.02 -3.58 -4.55
C ASN A 196 -15.07 -3.69 -3.42
N GLU A 197 -14.80 -4.50 -2.39
CA GLU A 197 -15.71 -4.64 -1.24
C GLU A 197 -15.68 -3.38 -0.36
N PRO A 198 -16.79 -2.99 0.28
CA PRO A 198 -16.83 -1.78 1.09
C PRO A 198 -16.10 -1.93 2.44
N VAL A 199 -15.28 -0.94 2.81
CA VAL A 199 -14.72 -0.78 4.17
C VAL A 199 -15.40 0.41 4.86
N THR A 200 -16.60 0.16 5.41
CA THR A 200 -17.51 1.23 5.89
C THR A 200 -17.43 1.52 7.38
N ASP A 201 -16.73 0.70 8.15
CA ASP A 201 -16.57 0.85 9.59
C ASP A 201 -15.14 0.54 10.07
N TRP A 202 -14.79 1.03 11.27
CA TRP A 202 -13.45 0.89 11.81
C TRP A 202 -13.07 -0.54 12.17
N LEU A 203 -14.04 -1.40 12.48
CA LEU A 203 -13.74 -2.80 12.74
C LEU A 203 -13.33 -3.50 11.45
N SER A 204 -14.04 -3.23 10.35
CA SER A 204 -13.68 -3.66 9.00
C SER A 204 -12.28 -3.17 8.62
N PHE A 205 -11.96 -1.89 8.88
CA PHE A 205 -10.62 -1.34 8.63
C PHE A 205 -9.51 -2.05 9.40
N TYR A 206 -9.70 -2.32 10.69
CA TYR A 206 -8.70 -3.04 11.47
C TYR A 206 -8.52 -4.49 11.00
N PHE A 207 -9.60 -5.16 10.58
CA PHE A 207 -9.48 -6.51 10.01
C PHE A 207 -8.89 -6.50 8.60
N PHE A 208 -9.21 -5.50 7.77
CA PHE A 208 -8.60 -5.29 6.45
C PHE A 208 -7.08 -5.13 6.58
N THR A 209 -6.62 -4.18 7.40
CA THR A 209 -5.19 -3.94 7.61
C THR A 209 -4.47 -5.10 8.32
N TYR A 210 -5.22 -6.01 8.97
CA TYR A 210 -4.65 -7.22 9.57
C TYR A 210 -4.56 -8.42 8.61
N PHE A 211 -5.54 -8.59 7.71
CA PHE A 211 -5.67 -9.75 6.80
C PHE A 211 -5.37 -9.41 5.34
N THR A 212 -5.95 -8.35 4.78
CA THR A 212 -5.78 -7.96 3.37
C THR A 212 -4.40 -7.37 3.11
N ASP A 213 -3.93 -6.44 3.93
CA ASP A 213 -2.55 -5.91 3.83
C ASP A 213 -1.52 -7.02 4.09
N ARG A 214 -1.92 -8.07 4.81
CA ARG A 214 -1.07 -9.25 4.99
C ARG A 214 -0.95 -10.07 3.71
N ASP A 215 -1.98 -10.16 2.86
CA ASP A 215 -1.80 -10.66 1.49
C ASP A 215 -0.77 -9.78 0.75
N GLY A 216 -0.92 -8.46 0.79
CA GLY A 216 0.06 -7.51 0.26
C GLY A 216 1.49 -7.83 0.70
N LYS A 217 1.71 -8.07 2.00
CA LYS A 217 3.00 -8.54 2.53
C LYS A 217 3.49 -9.83 1.87
N PHE A 218 2.65 -10.86 1.70
CA PHE A 218 3.06 -12.12 1.07
C PHE A 218 3.36 -11.95 -0.42
N GLN A 219 2.57 -11.15 -1.14
CA GLN A 219 2.81 -10.82 -2.55
C GLN A 219 4.13 -10.05 -2.71
N LEU A 220 4.32 -8.97 -1.93
CA LEU A 220 5.55 -8.18 -1.92
C LEU A 220 6.78 -9.01 -1.50
N ALA A 221 6.64 -9.93 -0.53
CA ALA A 221 7.72 -10.84 -0.16
C ALA A 221 8.08 -11.80 -1.29
N SER A 222 7.11 -12.22 -2.10
CA SER A 222 7.36 -13.06 -3.28
C SER A 222 8.03 -12.24 -4.40
N LEU A 223 7.51 -11.04 -4.69
CA LEU A 223 8.08 -10.15 -5.71
C LEU A 223 9.45 -9.59 -5.32
N LYS A 224 9.77 -9.50 -4.02
CA LYS A 224 11.11 -9.21 -3.51
C LYS A 224 12.16 -10.20 -4.01
N GLU A 225 11.78 -11.45 -4.29
CA GLU A 225 12.69 -12.47 -4.79
C GLU A 225 12.83 -12.43 -6.33
N SER A 226 12.13 -11.53 -7.01
CA SER A 226 12.14 -11.42 -8.47
C SER A 226 13.55 -11.27 -9.06
N ALA A 227 13.77 -11.92 -10.20
CA ALA A 227 14.96 -11.74 -11.03
C ALA A 227 15.08 -10.32 -11.59
N PHE A 228 13.96 -9.60 -11.74
CA PHE A 228 13.95 -8.18 -12.09
C PHE A 228 14.25 -7.33 -10.85
N ASP A 229 15.52 -6.96 -10.68
CA ASP A 229 16.06 -6.40 -9.44
C ASP A 229 15.45 -5.04 -9.04
N PRO A 230 15.09 -4.12 -9.96
CA PRO A 230 14.36 -2.90 -9.61
C PRO A 230 13.01 -3.17 -8.92
N LEU A 231 12.27 -4.20 -9.34
CA LEU A 231 11.04 -4.62 -8.67
C LEU A 231 11.36 -5.22 -7.30
N ALA A 232 12.33 -6.13 -7.24
CA ALA A 232 12.74 -6.77 -5.99
C ALA A 232 13.09 -5.75 -4.89
N ARG A 233 13.89 -4.74 -5.24
CA ARG A 233 14.34 -3.67 -4.34
C ARG A 233 13.23 -2.68 -3.97
N THR A 234 12.27 -2.48 -4.88
CA THR A 234 11.05 -1.71 -4.60
C THR A 234 10.21 -2.41 -3.54
N CYS A 235 9.90 -3.70 -3.75
CA CYS A 235 9.10 -4.49 -2.81
C CYS A 235 9.79 -4.64 -1.45
N GLU A 236 11.11 -4.79 -1.43
CA GLU A 236 11.86 -4.84 -0.17
C GLU A 236 11.72 -3.56 0.66
N PHE A 237 11.65 -2.39 0.01
CA PHE A 237 11.39 -1.13 0.71
C PHE A 237 9.94 -1.07 1.22
N MET A 238 8.96 -1.39 0.37
CA MET A 238 7.53 -1.39 0.73
C MET A 238 7.23 -2.29 1.94
N LEU A 239 7.90 -3.44 2.06
CA LEU A 239 7.74 -4.34 3.23
C LEU A 239 8.06 -3.67 4.58
N LYS A 240 8.83 -2.57 4.60
CA LYS A 240 9.09 -1.79 5.83
C LYS A 240 7.86 -0.97 6.24
N GLU A 241 7.10 -0.48 5.26
CA GLU A 241 5.86 0.29 5.48
C GLU A 241 4.70 -0.66 5.79
N GLU A 242 4.59 -1.78 5.07
CA GLU A 242 3.56 -2.81 5.28
C GLU A 242 3.49 -3.31 6.73
N ALA A 243 4.64 -3.38 7.41
CA ALA A 243 4.71 -3.76 8.82
C ALA A 243 3.93 -2.78 9.74
N HIS A 244 3.85 -1.50 9.38
CA HIS A 244 3.04 -0.52 10.10
C HIS A 244 1.55 -0.77 9.91
N HIS A 245 1.11 -1.10 8.70
CA HIS A 245 -0.31 -1.34 8.42
C HIS A 245 -0.82 -2.54 9.23
N MET A 246 -0.07 -3.63 9.23
CA MET A 246 -0.36 -4.81 10.05
C MET A 246 -0.38 -4.51 11.55
N PHE A 247 0.48 -3.61 12.02
CA PHE A 247 0.47 -3.15 13.40
C PHE A 247 -0.82 -2.38 13.73
N VAL A 248 -1.29 -1.51 12.83
CA VAL A 248 -2.56 -0.78 12.99
C VAL A 248 -3.72 -1.77 13.12
N GLY A 249 -3.81 -2.76 12.23
CA GLY A 249 -4.86 -3.78 12.29
C GLY A 249 -4.80 -4.63 13.56
N ALA A 250 -3.62 -5.17 13.89
CA ALA A 250 -3.45 -6.04 15.06
C ALA A 250 -3.77 -5.33 16.38
N THR A 251 -3.26 -4.11 16.55
CA THR A 251 -3.50 -3.33 17.78
C THR A 251 -4.91 -2.76 17.86
N GLY A 252 -5.51 -2.40 16.72
CA GLY A 252 -6.90 -1.99 16.63
C GLY A 252 -7.85 -3.09 17.10
N ILE A 253 -7.72 -4.31 16.53
CA ILE A 253 -8.50 -5.47 16.96
C ILE A 253 -8.26 -5.76 18.46
N GLY A 254 -6.99 -5.78 18.89
CA GLY A 254 -6.63 -6.03 20.29
C GLY A 254 -7.28 -5.06 21.27
N ARG A 255 -7.34 -3.76 20.92
CA ARG A 255 -8.01 -2.73 21.74
C ARG A 255 -9.53 -2.92 21.79
N VAL A 256 -10.16 -3.31 20.69
CA VAL A 256 -11.60 -3.62 20.68
C VAL A 256 -11.90 -4.83 21.56
N VAL A 257 -11.12 -5.92 21.43
CA VAL A 257 -11.25 -7.12 22.26
C VAL A 257 -11.06 -6.78 23.74
N GLN A 258 -10.03 -6.00 24.06
CA GLN A 258 -9.75 -5.55 25.43
C GLN A 258 -10.96 -4.79 26.01
N ARG A 259 -11.51 -3.82 25.26
CA ARG A 259 -12.68 -3.05 25.72
C ARG A 259 -13.93 -3.92 25.89
N THR A 260 -14.14 -4.89 25.00
CA THR A 260 -15.22 -5.88 25.14
C THR A 260 -15.08 -6.67 26.44
N VAL A 261 -13.90 -7.21 26.74
CA VAL A 261 -13.66 -8.01 27.96
C VAL A 261 -13.79 -7.16 29.22
N GLU A 262 -13.39 -5.90 29.20
CA GLU A 262 -13.60 -4.96 30.32
C GLU A 262 -15.09 -4.78 30.63
N LEU A 263 -15.91 -4.52 29.60
CA LEU A 263 -17.36 -4.38 29.75
C LEU A 263 -18.01 -5.68 30.23
N MET A 264 -17.55 -6.84 29.75
CA MET A 264 -18.03 -8.14 30.22
C MET A 264 -17.78 -8.31 31.73
N LYS A 265 -16.59 -7.92 32.20
CA LYS A 265 -16.22 -7.98 33.63
C LYS A 265 -16.97 -6.96 34.47
N GLU A 266 -17.17 -5.74 33.96
CA GLU A 266 -17.87 -4.67 34.68
C GLU A 266 -19.35 -4.99 34.91
N HIS A 267 -19.99 -5.61 33.93
CA HIS A 267 -21.43 -5.86 33.92
C HIS A 267 -21.83 -7.32 34.12
N ASP A 268 -20.86 -8.22 34.33
CA ASP A 268 -21.05 -9.67 34.52
C ASP A 268 -21.96 -10.30 33.45
N THR A 269 -21.64 -10.04 32.17
CA THR A 269 -22.44 -10.49 31.03
C THR A 269 -21.61 -10.67 29.77
N ASP A 270 -22.00 -11.61 28.91
CA ASP A 270 -21.42 -11.79 27.57
C ASP A 270 -22.05 -10.85 26.52
N ASP A 271 -23.22 -10.28 26.80
CA ASP A 271 -23.88 -9.30 25.94
C ASP A 271 -23.51 -7.87 26.37
N VAL A 272 -22.45 -7.34 25.75
CA VAL A 272 -21.94 -5.98 25.99
C VAL A 272 -22.54 -4.93 25.06
N SER A 273 -23.41 -5.33 24.13
CA SER A 273 -24.00 -4.43 23.12
C SER A 273 -24.77 -3.26 23.75
N LYS A 274 -25.47 -3.53 24.87
CA LYS A 274 -26.23 -2.52 25.64
C LYS A 274 -25.33 -1.49 26.33
N PHE A 275 -24.03 -1.77 26.44
CA PHE A 275 -23.02 -0.89 27.04
C PHE A 275 -22.07 -0.30 25.99
N GLY A 276 -22.44 -0.38 24.70
CA GLY A 276 -21.65 0.16 23.58
C GLY A 276 -20.44 -0.68 23.19
N GLY A 277 -20.33 -1.93 23.67
CA GLY A 277 -19.29 -2.87 23.28
C GLY A 277 -19.65 -3.70 22.05
N ILE A 278 -18.66 -4.37 21.46
CA ILE A 278 -18.87 -5.32 20.36
C ILE A 278 -18.73 -6.74 20.92
N ASN A 279 -19.82 -7.52 20.90
CA ASN A 279 -19.81 -8.89 21.42
C ASN A 279 -18.76 -9.75 20.70
N ILE A 280 -18.15 -10.68 21.44
CA ILE A 280 -17.13 -11.61 20.91
C ILE A 280 -17.63 -12.37 19.68
N SER A 281 -18.89 -12.79 19.66
CA SER A 281 -19.51 -13.48 18.52
C SER A 281 -19.62 -12.60 17.27
N THR A 282 -19.74 -11.29 17.42
CA THR A 282 -19.69 -10.34 16.30
C THR A 282 -18.26 -10.14 15.82
N LEU A 283 -17.30 -9.99 16.72
CA LEU A 283 -15.87 -9.92 16.36
C LEU A 283 -15.42 -11.15 15.57
N GLN A 284 -15.86 -12.35 15.98
CA GLN A 284 -15.57 -13.60 15.27
C GLN A 284 -16.17 -13.61 13.84
N ARG A 285 -17.36 -13.02 13.63
CA ARG A 285 -17.97 -12.94 12.30
C ARG A 285 -17.19 -12.01 11.36
N TYR A 286 -16.71 -10.87 11.87
CA TYR A 286 -15.82 -9.99 11.10
C TYR A 286 -14.49 -10.69 10.77
N LEU A 287 -13.90 -11.40 11.74
CA LEU A 287 -12.70 -12.20 11.50
C LEU A 287 -12.93 -13.19 10.35
N ASN A 288 -14.01 -13.97 10.43
CA ASN A 288 -14.33 -14.97 9.41
C ASN A 288 -14.47 -14.33 8.02
N LEU A 289 -15.20 -13.22 7.92
CA LEU A 289 -15.42 -12.51 6.66
C LEU A 289 -14.09 -12.04 6.04
N HIS A 290 -13.31 -11.26 6.78
CA HIS A 290 -12.07 -10.68 6.24
C HIS A 290 -11.02 -11.75 5.96
N TYR A 291 -10.91 -12.77 6.81
CA TYR A 291 -10.02 -13.90 6.55
C TYR A 291 -10.35 -14.58 5.22
N THR A 292 -11.63 -14.90 4.97
CA THR A 292 -12.03 -15.57 3.72
C THR A 292 -11.87 -14.69 2.50
N LEU A 293 -12.22 -13.40 2.58
CA LEU A 293 -12.03 -12.46 1.48
C LEU A 293 -10.55 -12.32 1.10
N SER A 294 -9.66 -12.28 2.08
CA SER A 294 -8.21 -12.19 1.82
C SER A 294 -7.60 -13.49 1.30
N LEU A 295 -8.18 -14.65 1.61
CA LEU A 295 -7.68 -15.93 1.07
C LEU A 295 -7.88 -16.06 -0.45
N ASP A 296 -9.00 -15.53 -0.97
CA ASP A 296 -9.29 -15.59 -2.41
C ASP A 296 -8.27 -14.81 -3.27
N LEU A 297 -7.53 -13.86 -2.66
CA LEU A 297 -6.49 -13.07 -3.32
C LEU A 297 -5.27 -13.92 -3.76
N PHE A 298 -5.05 -15.08 -3.13
CA PHE A 298 -3.97 -15.99 -3.51
C PHE A 298 -4.25 -16.77 -4.80
N GLY A 299 -5.46 -16.64 -5.36
CA GLY A 299 -5.87 -17.31 -6.58
C GLY A 299 -6.21 -18.80 -6.39
N ALA A 300 -6.37 -19.51 -7.51
CA ALA A 300 -6.69 -20.93 -7.49
C ALA A 300 -5.54 -21.77 -6.94
N GLU A 301 -5.85 -22.85 -6.23
CA GLU A 301 -4.87 -23.76 -5.63
C GLU A 301 -4.01 -24.50 -6.68
N THR A 302 -4.45 -24.50 -7.94
CA THR A 302 -3.69 -25.02 -9.09
C THR A 302 -3.69 -23.97 -10.20
N SER A 303 -2.49 -23.52 -10.58
CA SER A 303 -2.22 -22.54 -11.64
C SER A 303 -1.04 -23.01 -12.48
N THR A 304 -1.12 -22.88 -13.81
CA THR A 304 -0.15 -23.40 -14.80
C THR A 304 0.78 -22.32 -15.32
#